data_AF-A0A2B7W8M6-F1
#
_entry.id   AF-A0A2B7W8M6-F1
#
_cell.length_a   1.000
_cell.length_b   1.000
_cell.length_c   1.000
_cell.angle_alpha   90.00
_cell.angle_beta   90.00
_cell.angle_gamma   90.00
#
_symmetry.space_group_name_H-M   'P 1'
#
loop_
_entity.id
_entity.type
_entity.pdbx_description
1 polymer ?
#
loop_
_entity_poly.entity_id
_entity_poly.type
_entity_poly.pdbx_seq_one_letter_code
_entity_poly.pdbx_strand_id
1 'polypeptide(L)'
;MAPSFLSYYRQPRENPEPSTSALRETRGHQRAATTTAIWGIHDALSFDMIINSYTCPPCTVRDFMNYLLYIERAAENLQFFLWYKDYARRFSLIPENQRELSGAWDEKTPLGTDTRLNKPKTLRSPPCIDVVSINEGTTQDLSQQTTAHAYSPFSTPPRSAHGDKGWISSPATICNDSKNEVEELGSEDAKAKVDITTCDITDGLKHSETQPFRMEISRIVSTYIVDGAPRQLNLTSEERKTVLHALSATTHPSAFAKIIEDVEWNLRHQAHPNFVRWSLVNSNRHRLALARIGSAIIVAIGLIAGILPIFTVANRSYRLFSAILLLPGFLIWFTTAQGVCLLFVVLNRRHLHPWEFFECDSESPPVNKIGETNKATDAEMGAANSYEEEPWVRKYKRRPFFRKAFDPETRIEDPALLRVQNLALLRAFFLAVSVTAVLVTIFISVPPTPMI
;
A
#
# COMPACT_ATOMS: atom_id res chain seq x y z
N MET A 1 -14.39 -9.79 -9.90
CA MET A 1 -14.03 -11.23 -10.05
C MET A 1 -12.51 -11.29 -10.23
N ALA A 2 -11.74 -11.56 -9.16
CA ALA A 2 -10.29 -11.35 -9.19
C ALA A 2 -9.58 -12.31 -10.18
N PRO A 3 -8.55 -11.87 -10.92
CA PRO A 3 -7.87 -12.70 -11.89
C PRO A 3 -7.10 -13.86 -11.22
N SER A 4 -7.35 -15.08 -11.69
CA SER A 4 -6.96 -16.37 -11.08
C SER A 4 -5.46 -16.67 -10.94
N PHE A 5 -4.59 -15.70 -11.24
CA PHE A 5 -3.14 -15.79 -11.07
C PHE A 5 -2.62 -15.06 -9.82
N LEU A 6 -3.43 -14.21 -9.16
CA LEU A 6 -3.09 -13.64 -7.85
C LEU A 6 -3.57 -14.50 -6.68
N SER A 7 -4.68 -15.21 -6.85
CA SER A 7 -5.05 -16.33 -5.95
C SER A 7 -4.00 -17.46 -5.93
N TYR A 8 -3.00 -17.41 -6.83
CA TYR A 8 -1.83 -18.28 -6.87
C TYR A 8 -0.63 -17.78 -6.03
N TYR A 9 -0.58 -16.49 -5.69
CA TYR A 9 0.45 -15.91 -4.80
C TYR A 9 -0.07 -15.67 -3.38
N ARG A 10 -1.39 -15.51 -3.21
CA ARG A 10 -2.06 -15.64 -1.90
C ARG A 10 -1.82 -17.06 -1.37
N GLN A 11 -0.91 -17.21 -0.40
CA GLN A 11 -0.74 -18.49 0.31
C GLN A 11 -2.08 -18.86 0.97
N PRO A 12 -2.64 -20.06 0.73
CA PRO A 12 -3.89 -20.45 1.36
C PRO A 12 -3.62 -20.86 2.81
N ARG A 13 -4.11 -20.05 3.76
CA ARG A 13 -4.82 -20.57 4.92
C ARG A 13 -6.08 -19.74 5.11
N GLU A 14 -7.22 -20.39 4.91
CA GLU A 14 -8.47 -19.94 5.51
C GLU A 14 -8.24 -19.89 7.02
N ASN A 15 -8.41 -18.71 7.61
CA ASN A 15 -8.88 -18.69 8.99
C ASN A 15 -10.34 -19.17 8.93
N PRO A 16 -10.76 -20.14 9.74
CA PRO A 16 -12.17 -20.50 9.79
C PRO A 16 -12.98 -19.26 10.18
N GLU A 17 -14.07 -19.03 9.45
CA GLU A 17 -15.08 -18.01 9.76
C GLU A 17 -15.37 -18.01 11.27
N PRO A 18 -15.23 -16.86 11.97
CA PRO A 18 -15.63 -16.79 13.37
C PRO A 18 -17.14 -16.92 13.45
N SER A 19 -17.61 -18.12 13.83
CA SER A 19 -19.02 -18.36 14.13
C SER A 19 -19.57 -17.28 15.06
N THR A 20 -20.77 -16.79 14.78
CA THR A 20 -21.40 -15.55 15.28
C THR A 20 -21.76 -15.52 16.78
N SER A 21 -21.04 -16.26 17.62
CA SER A 21 -21.25 -16.39 19.07
C SER A 21 -20.09 -15.85 19.92
N ALA A 22 -18.98 -15.39 19.34
CA ALA A 22 -17.79 -14.91 20.06
C ALA A 22 -17.82 -13.43 20.47
N LEU A 23 -19.01 -12.85 20.70
CA LEU A 23 -19.20 -11.45 21.09
C LEU A 23 -19.24 -11.26 22.62
N ARG A 24 -18.21 -11.78 23.32
CA ARG A 24 -17.79 -11.39 24.69
C ARG A 24 -16.64 -12.29 25.16
N GLU A 25 -15.40 -11.78 25.11
CA GLU A 25 -14.54 -11.70 26.30
C GLU A 25 -13.28 -10.88 26.00
N THR A 26 -13.07 -9.83 26.79
CA THR A 26 -11.82 -9.06 26.82
C THR A 26 -10.70 -9.84 27.50
N ARG A 27 -9.45 -9.47 27.20
CA ARG A 27 -8.21 -9.82 27.93
C ARG A 27 -7.55 -11.18 27.56
N GLY A 28 -6.98 -11.22 26.35
CA GLY A 28 -6.20 -12.35 25.81
C GLY A 28 -4.79 -12.00 25.29
N HIS A 29 -4.12 -10.99 25.87
CA HIS A 29 -2.73 -10.64 25.53
C HIS A 29 -1.73 -11.75 25.95
N GLN A 30 -1.60 -12.81 25.15
CA GLN A 30 -0.44 -13.73 25.14
C GLN A 30 -0.49 -14.80 24.04
N ARG A 31 -1.66 -15.18 23.51
CA ARG A 31 -1.79 -16.31 22.56
C ARG A 31 -1.39 -16.01 21.11
N ALA A 32 -1.39 -14.75 20.67
CA ALA A 32 -0.92 -14.38 19.33
C ALA A 32 0.61 -14.52 19.17
N ALA A 33 1.36 -14.27 20.25
CA ALA A 33 2.83 -14.30 20.28
C ALA A 33 3.43 -15.72 20.16
N THR A 34 2.65 -16.77 20.41
CA THR A 34 3.15 -18.16 20.37
C THR A 34 3.29 -18.68 18.93
N THR A 35 2.52 -18.14 17.99
CA THR A 35 2.52 -18.61 16.58
C THR A 35 3.56 -17.88 15.72
N THR A 36 3.96 -16.66 16.11
CA THR A 36 5.08 -15.95 15.48
C THR A 36 6.44 -16.59 15.78
N ALA A 37 6.60 -17.27 16.92
CA ALA A 37 7.86 -17.83 17.39
C ALA A 37 8.50 -18.91 16.49
N ILE A 38 7.71 -19.67 15.70
CA ILE A 38 8.23 -20.75 14.83
C ILE A 38 9.07 -20.17 13.66
N TRP A 39 8.81 -18.92 13.28
CA TRP A 39 9.49 -18.15 12.24
C TRP A 39 9.67 -16.70 12.68
N GLY A 40 10.13 -16.48 13.91
CA GLY A 40 10.28 -15.14 14.49
C GLY A 40 10.96 -14.20 13.49
N ILE A 41 10.26 -13.15 13.07
CA ILE A 41 10.76 -12.22 12.06
C ILE A 41 12.01 -11.59 12.65
N HIS A 42 13.17 -11.90 12.06
CA HIS A 42 14.46 -11.44 12.53
C HIS A 42 14.46 -9.91 12.56
N ASP A 43 14.97 -9.28 13.63
CA ASP A 43 14.82 -7.82 13.86
C ASP A 43 15.32 -6.97 12.66
N ALA A 44 16.31 -7.47 11.92
CA ALA A 44 16.81 -6.88 10.67
C ALA A 44 15.78 -6.79 9.52
N LEU A 45 14.74 -7.63 9.53
CA LEU A 45 13.60 -7.62 8.60
C LEU A 45 12.33 -7.06 9.27
N SER A 46 12.45 -6.34 10.38
CA SER A 46 11.33 -5.65 11.02
C SER A 46 10.72 -4.57 10.10
N PHE A 47 9.47 -4.20 10.38
CA PHE A 47 8.75 -3.18 9.62
C PHE A 47 9.54 -1.85 9.55
N ASP A 48 10.09 -1.39 10.68
CA ASP A 48 10.83 -0.13 10.73
C ASP A 48 12.14 -0.16 9.94
N MET A 49 12.81 -1.32 9.84
CA MET A 49 14.00 -1.48 8.99
C MET A 49 13.64 -1.37 7.51
N ILE A 50 12.51 -1.96 7.10
CA ILE A 50 12.00 -1.85 5.73
C ILE A 50 11.58 -0.41 5.44
N ILE A 51 10.71 0.18 6.26
CA ILE A 51 10.12 1.53 6.07
C ILE A 51 11.15 2.66 6.09
N ASN A 52 12.29 2.47 6.76
CA ASN A 52 13.39 3.44 6.77
C ASN A 52 14.51 3.09 5.77
N SER A 53 14.25 2.16 4.85
CA SER A 53 15.15 1.76 3.74
C SER A 53 16.51 1.23 4.19
N TYR A 54 16.56 0.51 5.33
CA TYR A 54 17.77 -0.16 5.82
C TYR A 54 17.92 -1.62 5.32
N THR A 55 16.96 -2.12 4.57
CA THR A 55 16.95 -3.47 3.96
C THR A 55 17.35 -3.44 2.49
N CYS A 56 17.84 -4.57 1.98
CA CYS A 56 18.23 -4.72 0.57
C CYS A 56 17.18 -5.51 -0.23
N PRO A 57 17.23 -5.53 -1.57
CA PRO A 57 16.35 -6.37 -2.39
C PRO A 57 16.41 -7.86 -2.00
N PRO A 58 15.27 -8.57 -1.90
CA PRO A 58 13.91 -8.17 -2.25
C PRO A 58 13.05 -7.67 -1.06
N CYS A 59 13.65 -7.02 -0.08
CA CYS A 59 12.98 -6.57 1.15
C CYS A 59 12.90 -5.04 1.29
N THR A 60 13.06 -4.27 0.20
CA THR A 60 13.02 -2.79 0.24
C THR A 60 11.58 -2.24 0.39
N VAL A 61 11.43 -0.94 0.70
CA VAL A 61 10.13 -0.24 0.66
C VAL A 61 9.41 -0.44 -0.69
N ARG A 62 10.16 -0.39 -1.80
CA ARG A 62 9.62 -0.59 -3.15
C ARG A 62 9.13 -2.02 -3.34
N ASP A 63 9.87 -3.02 -2.84
CA ASP A 63 9.44 -4.42 -2.92
C ASP A 63 8.17 -4.66 -2.10
N PHE A 64 8.05 -4.01 -0.93
CA PHE A 64 6.85 -4.07 -0.10
C PHE A 64 5.65 -3.33 -0.73
N MET A 65 5.86 -2.16 -1.34
CA MET A 65 4.86 -1.46 -2.17
C MET A 65 4.38 -2.34 -3.33
N ASN A 66 5.31 -2.97 -4.05
CA ASN A 66 4.99 -3.88 -5.16
C ASN A 66 4.21 -5.11 -4.68
N TYR A 67 4.56 -5.68 -3.52
CA TYR A 67 3.79 -6.75 -2.91
C TYR A 67 2.36 -6.31 -2.56
N LEU A 68 2.20 -5.14 -1.94
CA LEU A 68 0.88 -4.60 -1.60
C LEU A 68 0.03 -4.29 -2.84
N LEU A 69 0.63 -3.83 -3.93
CA LEU A 69 -0.08 -3.56 -5.19
C LEU A 69 -0.45 -4.87 -5.92
N TYR A 70 0.56 -5.68 -6.23
CA TYR A 70 0.44 -6.82 -7.13
C TYR A 70 0.00 -8.11 -6.45
N ILE A 71 0.05 -8.24 -5.11
CA ILE A 71 -0.33 -9.47 -4.39
C ILE A 71 -1.47 -9.25 -3.40
N GLU A 72 -1.31 -8.33 -2.43
CA GLU A 72 -2.29 -8.16 -1.34
C GLU A 72 -3.48 -7.28 -1.74
N ARG A 73 -3.29 -6.38 -2.73
CA ARG A 73 -4.23 -5.35 -3.18
C ARG A 73 -4.63 -4.37 -2.07
N ALA A 74 -3.61 -3.86 -1.37
CA ALA A 74 -3.74 -2.95 -0.24
C ALA A 74 -2.65 -1.85 -0.23
N ALA A 75 -2.25 -1.39 -1.42
CA ALA A 75 -1.16 -0.41 -1.62
C ALA A 75 -1.48 0.98 -1.05
N GLU A 76 -2.76 1.34 -1.02
CA GLU A 76 -3.29 2.58 -0.48
C GLU A 76 -2.93 2.79 0.99
N ASN A 77 -2.87 1.71 1.79
CA ASN A 77 -2.48 1.77 3.20
C ASN A 77 -1.04 2.28 3.35
N LEU A 78 -0.09 1.73 2.58
CA LEU A 78 1.32 2.14 2.67
C LEU A 78 1.58 3.51 2.03
N GLN A 79 0.90 3.84 0.92
CA GLN A 79 0.94 5.18 0.34
C GLN A 79 0.45 6.23 1.34
N PHE A 80 -0.73 6.00 1.95
CA PHE A 80 -1.30 6.90 2.95
C PHE A 80 -0.40 7.03 4.20
N PHE A 81 0.15 5.92 4.69
CA PHE A 81 1.08 5.93 5.83
C PHE A 81 2.36 6.72 5.56
N LEU A 82 2.99 6.53 4.38
CA LEU A 82 4.20 7.26 3.99
C LEU A 82 3.90 8.74 3.74
N TRP A 83 2.76 9.06 3.12
CA TRP A 83 2.27 10.44 2.99
C TRP A 83 2.09 11.08 4.36
N TYR A 84 1.38 10.44 5.30
CA TYR A 84 1.13 10.99 6.63
C TYR A 84 2.43 11.21 7.41
N LYS A 85 3.39 10.27 7.35
CA LYS A 85 4.72 10.42 7.99
C LYS A 85 5.47 11.65 7.46
N ASP A 86 5.36 11.94 6.17
CA ASP A 86 5.96 13.12 5.55
C ASP A 86 5.20 14.42 5.88
N TYR A 87 3.87 14.37 5.82
CA TYR A 87 2.97 15.48 6.11
C TYR A 87 3.08 15.93 7.58
N ALA A 88 3.06 15.01 8.55
CA ALA A 88 3.24 15.32 9.96
C ALA A 88 4.62 15.96 10.23
N ARG A 89 5.68 15.47 9.56
CA ARG A 89 7.00 16.11 9.61
C ARG A 89 6.95 17.53 9.06
N ARG A 90 6.39 17.74 7.86
CA ARG A 90 6.27 19.08 7.25
C ARG A 90 5.45 20.03 8.10
N PHE A 91 4.35 19.56 8.70
CA PHE A 91 3.53 20.35 9.62
C PHE A 91 4.27 20.72 10.90
N SER A 92 5.11 19.84 11.45
CA SER A 92 5.94 20.15 12.63
C SER A 92 7.02 21.23 12.37
N LEU A 93 7.42 21.41 11.11
CA LEU A 93 8.42 22.39 10.67
C LEU A 93 7.81 23.76 10.31
N ILE A 94 6.48 23.90 10.33
CA ILE A 94 5.80 25.18 10.07
C ILE A 94 5.98 26.15 11.25
N PRO A 95 6.18 27.47 11.00
CA PRO A 95 6.20 28.49 12.04
C PRO A 95 4.96 28.47 12.95
N GLU A 96 5.14 28.71 14.25
CA GLU A 96 4.08 28.57 15.28
C GLU A 96 2.80 29.33 14.92
N ASN A 97 2.92 30.58 14.46
CA ASN A 97 1.81 31.43 14.06
C ASN A 97 0.95 30.87 12.92
N GLN A 98 1.52 30.04 12.04
CA GLN A 98 0.78 29.33 11.00
C GLN A 98 0.22 27.99 11.50
N ARG A 99 0.89 27.39 12.49
CA ARG A 99 0.46 26.13 13.13
C ARG A 99 -0.77 26.34 14.02
N GLU A 100 -0.84 27.47 14.74
CA GLU A 100 -1.97 27.87 15.59
C GLU A 100 -3.29 28.01 14.82
N LEU A 101 -3.26 28.32 13.50
CA LEU A 101 -4.44 28.35 12.63
C LEU A 101 -5.11 26.97 12.48
N SER A 102 -4.37 25.89 12.71
CA SER A 102 -4.81 24.50 12.66
C SER A 102 -4.66 23.86 14.03
N GLY A 103 -5.56 24.22 14.94
CA GLY A 103 -5.62 23.67 16.29
C GLY A 103 -5.78 22.15 16.32
N ALA A 104 -5.22 21.51 17.35
CA ALA A 104 -5.27 20.07 17.52
C ALA A 104 -6.70 19.56 17.76
N TRP A 105 -7.08 18.52 17.02
CA TRP A 105 -8.33 17.79 17.21
C TRP A 105 -8.25 16.87 18.44
N ASP A 106 -9.23 16.95 19.36
CA ASP A 106 -9.50 15.95 20.41
C ASP A 106 -10.83 15.26 20.11
N GLU A 107 -10.79 13.92 20.00
CA GLU A 107 -11.90 13.04 19.63
C GLU A 107 -13.04 13.03 20.67
N LYS A 108 -12.80 13.57 21.87
CA LYS A 108 -13.82 13.73 22.93
C LYS A 108 -14.94 14.73 22.60
N THR A 109 -14.89 15.40 21.46
CA THR A 109 -15.95 16.32 21.01
C THR A 109 -17.07 15.50 20.36
N PRO A 110 -18.26 15.35 20.97
CA PRO A 110 -19.32 14.51 20.42
C PRO A 110 -19.84 15.08 19.09
N LEU A 111 -20.17 14.20 18.16
CA LEU A 111 -20.86 14.54 16.92
C LEU A 111 -22.27 15.08 17.26
N GLY A 112 -22.41 16.39 17.43
CA GLY A 112 -23.70 17.05 17.69
C GLY A 112 -23.89 17.75 19.04
N THR A 113 -22.84 18.24 19.70
CA THR A 113 -22.98 19.23 20.80
C THR A 113 -22.28 20.54 20.54
N ASP A 114 -22.80 21.30 19.58
CA ASP A 114 -22.67 22.75 19.56
C ASP A 114 -23.45 23.33 20.76
N THR A 115 -22.81 23.38 21.92
CA THR A 115 -23.42 23.94 23.13
C THR A 115 -22.40 24.69 23.98
N ARG A 116 -21.75 25.68 23.37
CA ARG A 116 -20.94 26.70 24.08
C ARG A 116 -21.23 28.14 23.66
N LEU A 117 -22.51 28.48 23.59
CA LEU A 117 -22.98 29.86 23.73
C LEU A 117 -24.20 29.89 24.65
N ASN A 118 -23.96 30.00 25.97
CA ASN A 118 -24.96 30.45 26.94
C ASN A 118 -24.32 30.87 28.27
N LYS A 119 -24.03 32.17 28.39
CA LYS A 119 -24.04 32.89 29.68
C LYS A 119 -25.10 34.01 29.56
N PRO A 120 -26.34 33.79 30.00
CA PRO A 120 -27.34 34.85 29.98
C PRO A 120 -27.06 35.83 31.12
N LYS A 121 -26.68 37.07 30.78
CA LYS A 121 -26.82 38.22 31.68
C LYS A 121 -27.87 39.18 31.12
N THR A 122 -29.12 38.86 31.47
CA THR A 122 -30.23 39.79 31.76
C THR A 122 -30.27 41.11 30.98
N LEU A 123 -31.18 41.16 30.02
CA LEU A 123 -31.70 42.39 29.41
C LEU A 123 -32.21 43.37 30.48
N ARG A 124 -31.80 44.64 30.42
CA ARG A 124 -32.49 45.78 31.03
C ARG A 124 -32.62 46.89 29.99
N SER A 125 -33.82 47.43 29.87
CA SER A 125 -34.21 48.49 28.93
C SER A 125 -33.94 49.89 29.55
N PRO A 126 -34.11 51.01 28.79
CA PRO A 126 -33.18 52.14 28.84
C PRO A 126 -33.69 53.34 29.67
N PRO A 127 -32.91 54.44 29.66
CA PRO A 127 -33.49 55.76 29.36
C PRO A 127 -32.75 56.50 28.23
N CYS A 128 -33.23 57.72 27.98
CA CYS A 128 -33.27 58.43 26.70
C CYS A 128 -32.23 59.56 26.51
N ILE A 129 -32.01 59.91 25.22
CA ILE A 129 -31.69 61.26 24.67
C ILE A 129 -30.36 61.91 25.12
N ASP A 130 -29.47 62.18 24.15
CA ASP A 130 -29.20 63.57 23.75
C ASP A 130 -28.59 63.72 22.34
N VAL A 131 -28.75 64.90 21.75
CA VAL A 131 -28.39 65.22 20.35
C VAL A 131 -27.22 66.21 20.28
N VAL A 132 -26.14 65.86 19.56
CA VAL A 132 -25.21 66.85 18.96
C VAL A 132 -24.70 66.34 17.62
N SER A 133 -24.81 67.16 16.58
CA SER A 133 -24.12 67.00 15.28
C SER A 133 -23.02 68.05 15.15
N ILE A 134 -21.79 67.67 14.79
CA ILE A 134 -20.81 68.61 14.19
C ILE A 134 -20.05 67.95 13.04
N ASN A 135 -20.19 68.63 11.91
CA ASN A 135 -19.61 68.59 10.57
C ASN A 135 -18.12 68.19 10.32
N GLU A 136 -17.93 67.63 9.11
CA GLU A 136 -16.96 67.98 8.03
C GLU A 136 -15.43 67.87 8.24
N GLY A 137 -14.73 67.34 7.21
CA GLY A 137 -13.26 67.33 7.18
C GLY A 137 -12.57 66.53 6.06
N THR A 138 -12.73 66.98 4.80
CA THR A 138 -11.69 67.03 3.73
C THR A 138 -10.71 65.86 3.47
N THR A 139 -10.84 65.31 2.24
CA THR A 139 -9.85 64.67 1.33
C THR A 139 -8.40 64.41 1.78
N GLN A 140 -7.86 63.24 1.41
CA GLN A 140 -6.67 63.16 0.52
C GLN A 140 -6.45 61.75 -0.07
N ASP A 141 -6.26 61.68 -1.39
CA ASP A 141 -5.58 60.55 -2.05
C ASP A 141 -4.11 60.50 -1.63
N LEU A 142 -3.54 59.29 -1.50
CA LEU A 142 -2.17 59.07 -1.94
C LEU A 142 -1.93 57.60 -2.33
N SER A 143 -1.80 57.37 -3.64
CA SER A 143 -1.22 56.14 -4.17
C SER A 143 0.27 56.06 -3.86
N GLN A 144 0.76 54.92 -3.36
CA GLN A 144 2.17 54.57 -3.50
C GLN A 144 2.36 53.05 -3.60
N GLN A 145 2.86 52.62 -4.77
CA GLN A 145 3.41 51.29 -4.97
C GLN A 145 4.78 51.22 -4.30
N THR A 146 5.11 50.11 -3.64
CA THR A 146 6.51 49.69 -3.52
C THR A 146 6.61 48.18 -3.66
N THR A 147 7.60 47.75 -4.43
CA THR A 147 7.79 46.38 -4.92
C THR A 147 8.47 45.49 -3.88
N ALA A 148 8.04 44.23 -3.80
CA ALA A 148 8.86 43.14 -3.28
C ALA A 148 8.57 41.85 -4.07
N HIS A 149 9.53 41.42 -4.88
CA HIS A 149 9.43 40.18 -5.64
C HIS A 149 9.64 38.97 -4.71
N ALA A 150 8.66 38.07 -4.67
CA ALA A 150 8.82 36.72 -4.12
C ALA A 150 8.62 35.69 -5.23
N TYR A 151 9.67 34.92 -5.55
CA TYR A 151 9.64 33.90 -6.60
C TYR A 151 8.76 32.70 -6.18
N SER A 152 7.80 32.33 -7.02
CA SER A 152 7.00 31.11 -6.89
C SER A 152 7.47 30.05 -7.91
N PRO A 153 7.90 28.83 -7.47
CA PRO A 153 8.50 27.84 -8.36
C PRO A 153 7.52 26.82 -8.98
N PHE A 154 6.19 27.04 -8.91
CA PHE A 154 5.18 26.09 -9.39
C PHE A 154 4.14 26.67 -10.37
N SER A 155 4.52 27.69 -11.14
CA SER A 155 3.73 28.16 -12.28
C SER A 155 4.17 27.48 -13.58
N THR A 156 3.40 26.49 -14.05
CA THR A 156 3.50 25.98 -15.42
C THR A 156 2.19 26.29 -16.15
N PRO A 157 2.19 27.04 -17.27
CA PRO A 157 0.97 27.49 -17.93
C PRO A 157 0.28 26.36 -18.71
N PRO A 158 -1.02 26.48 -19.02
CA PRO A 158 -1.73 25.50 -19.85
C PRO A 158 -1.16 25.47 -21.27
N ARG A 159 -0.83 24.28 -21.76
CA ARG A 159 -0.47 24.05 -23.18
C ARG A 159 -1.72 24.12 -24.05
N SER A 160 -1.97 25.25 -24.69
CA SER A 160 -2.70 25.31 -25.97
C SER A 160 -1.73 25.06 -27.14
N ALA A 161 -2.23 24.53 -28.25
CA ALA A 161 -1.41 24.07 -29.35
C ALA A 161 -0.64 25.19 -30.09
N HIS A 162 0.54 24.83 -30.59
CA HIS A 162 1.22 25.44 -31.75
C HIS A 162 1.35 24.34 -32.80
N GLY A 163 1.34 24.60 -34.11
CA GLY A 163 1.22 25.89 -34.79
C GLY A 163 1.66 25.71 -36.25
N ASP A 164 0.94 26.31 -37.20
CA ASP A 164 1.13 26.09 -38.63
C ASP A 164 2.46 26.66 -39.19
N LYS A 165 2.86 26.15 -40.35
CA LYS A 165 3.85 26.78 -41.22
C LYS A 165 3.20 27.38 -42.48
N GLY A 166 2.77 28.63 -42.35
CA GLY A 166 2.82 29.69 -43.37
C GLY A 166 2.06 29.54 -44.71
N TRP A 167 1.29 30.57 -45.07
CA TRP A 167 1.65 31.52 -46.14
C TRP A 167 0.60 32.65 -46.28
N ILE A 168 1.09 33.89 -46.34
CA ILE A 168 0.75 35.01 -47.24
C ILE A 168 -0.74 35.37 -47.54
N SER A 169 -1.01 36.69 -47.45
CA SER A 169 -2.10 37.51 -48.03
C SER A 169 -3.32 37.92 -47.18
N SER A 170 -3.46 39.24 -47.09
CA SER A 170 -4.60 40.07 -46.65
C SER A 170 -5.70 40.19 -47.75
N PRO A 171 -6.75 41.04 -47.61
CA PRO A 171 -7.65 41.33 -46.49
C PRO A 171 -9.17 41.35 -46.90
N ALA A 172 -10.04 41.81 -45.98
CA ALA A 172 -11.26 42.63 -46.21
C ALA A 172 -12.67 42.00 -46.06
N THR A 173 -13.65 42.91 -45.90
CA THR A 173 -15.15 42.77 -45.83
C THR A 173 -15.69 42.67 -44.37
N ILE A 174 -16.35 43.68 -43.75
CA ILE A 174 -17.65 44.38 -44.04
C ILE A 174 -18.86 43.43 -43.79
N CYS A 175 -19.95 43.72 -43.05
CA CYS A 175 -20.39 44.87 -42.22
C CYS A 175 -21.59 44.50 -41.29
N ASN A 176 -21.84 45.33 -40.27
CA ASN A 176 -23.13 45.88 -39.72
C ASN A 176 -24.40 45.07 -39.33
N ASP A 177 -24.92 45.42 -38.12
CA ASP A 177 -26.32 45.64 -37.64
C ASP A 177 -27.34 44.45 -37.66
N SER A 178 -28.53 44.43 -37.03
CA SER A 178 -29.36 45.46 -36.36
C SER A 178 -30.13 45.01 -35.09
N LYS A 179 -30.24 45.95 -34.12
CA LYS A 179 -31.36 46.36 -33.22
C LYS A 179 -32.50 45.42 -32.77
N ASN A 180 -32.74 45.48 -31.45
CA ASN A 180 -34.00 45.57 -30.66
C ASN A 180 -35.34 45.04 -31.20
N GLU A 181 -36.07 44.33 -30.32
CA GLU A 181 -37.40 44.77 -29.84
C GLU A 181 -37.73 44.20 -28.45
N VAL A 182 -38.75 44.76 -27.78
CA VAL A 182 -39.12 44.55 -26.36
C VAL A 182 -40.61 44.27 -26.26
N GLU A 183 -41.02 43.29 -25.45
CA GLU A 183 -42.34 43.27 -24.83
C GLU A 183 -42.22 42.89 -23.34
N GLU A 184 -43.00 43.59 -22.51
CA GLU A 184 -43.03 43.50 -21.06
C GLU A 184 -44.49 43.28 -20.61
N LEU A 185 -44.73 42.28 -19.75
CA LEU A 185 -45.98 42.16 -19.02
C LEU A 185 -45.66 41.73 -17.58
N GLY A 186 -45.94 42.61 -16.63
CA GLY A 186 -45.52 42.46 -15.24
C GLY A 186 -46.56 41.80 -14.33
N SER A 187 -46.10 41.49 -13.12
CA SER A 187 -46.92 41.55 -11.89
C SER A 187 -45.99 41.83 -10.72
N GLU A 188 -46.31 42.85 -9.94
CA GLU A 188 -45.66 43.14 -8.67
C GLU A 188 -46.13 42.14 -7.60
N ASP A 189 -45.27 41.74 -6.64
CA ASP A 189 -45.44 42.07 -5.22
C ASP A 189 -44.47 41.35 -4.26
N ALA A 190 -44.42 41.86 -3.02
CA ALA A 190 -43.81 41.25 -1.81
C ALA A 190 -42.27 41.17 -1.69
N LYS A 191 -41.63 42.31 -1.43
CA LYS A 191 -40.32 42.36 -0.73
C LYS A 191 -40.46 41.91 0.74
N ALA A 192 -40.27 40.61 1.00
CA ALA A 192 -40.02 40.12 2.37
C ALA A 192 -38.52 40.20 2.70
N LYS A 193 -38.11 41.25 3.44
CA LYS A 193 -36.74 41.39 3.94
C LYS A 193 -36.52 40.40 5.09
N VAL A 194 -35.97 39.22 4.80
CA VAL A 194 -35.45 38.30 5.83
C VAL A 194 -33.98 38.65 6.08
N ASP A 195 -33.70 39.35 7.18
CA ASP A 195 -32.33 39.50 7.69
C ASP A 195 -31.87 38.14 8.24
N ILE A 196 -31.32 37.29 7.36
CA ILE A 196 -30.51 36.15 7.78
C ILE A 196 -29.15 36.70 8.21
N THR A 197 -28.76 36.42 9.45
CA THR A 197 -27.44 36.76 10.00
C THR A 197 -26.36 35.95 9.28
N THR A 198 -25.87 36.47 8.15
CA THR A 198 -24.89 35.79 7.27
C THR A 198 -23.46 35.79 7.83
N CYS A 199 -23.22 36.36 9.01
CA CYS A 199 -21.89 36.57 9.56
C CYS A 199 -21.21 35.25 9.96
N ASP A 200 -21.87 34.42 10.77
CA ASP A 200 -21.23 33.29 11.46
C ASP A 200 -20.84 32.13 10.52
N ILE A 201 -21.64 31.87 9.48
CA ILE A 201 -21.34 30.81 8.48
C ILE A 201 -20.15 31.23 7.59
N THR A 202 -19.98 32.53 7.32
CA THR A 202 -18.89 33.00 6.45
C THR A 202 -17.53 33.03 7.15
N ASP A 203 -17.47 33.23 8.47
CA ASP A 203 -16.19 33.26 9.19
C ASP A 203 -15.58 31.87 9.39
N GLY A 204 -16.42 30.85 9.64
CA GLY A 204 -15.97 29.46 9.67
C GLY A 204 -15.39 28.98 8.33
N LEU A 205 -16.01 29.38 7.22
CA LEU A 205 -15.50 29.07 5.87
C LEU A 205 -14.19 29.82 5.57
N LYS A 206 -14.04 31.09 5.95
CA LYS A 206 -12.81 31.88 5.73
C LYS A 206 -11.62 31.37 6.55
N HIS A 207 -11.85 30.97 7.81
CA HIS A 207 -10.80 30.35 8.63
C HIS A 207 -10.32 29.03 8.01
N SER A 208 -11.22 28.24 7.43
CA SER A 208 -10.87 27.00 6.72
C SER A 208 -9.93 27.21 5.53
N GLU A 209 -9.99 28.33 4.80
CA GLU A 209 -9.10 28.58 3.65
C GLU A 209 -7.71 29.08 4.05
N THR A 210 -7.58 29.66 5.25
CA THR A 210 -6.33 30.26 5.75
C THR A 210 -5.38 29.20 6.35
N GLN A 211 -5.87 27.98 6.59
CA GLN A 211 -5.10 26.89 7.19
C GLN A 211 -3.98 26.33 6.29
N PRO A 212 -2.78 26.04 6.84
CA PRO A 212 -1.71 25.43 6.08
C PRO A 212 -2.11 24.07 5.48
N PHE A 213 -1.60 23.76 4.29
CA PHE A 213 -1.83 22.50 3.55
C PHE A 213 -3.31 22.18 3.21
N ARG A 214 -4.26 23.12 3.30
CA ARG A 214 -5.69 22.86 3.02
C ARG A 214 -5.98 22.18 1.68
N MET A 215 -5.29 22.62 0.62
CA MET A 215 -5.39 22.03 -0.72
C MET A 215 -4.84 20.60 -0.81
N GLU A 216 -3.84 20.27 0.00
CA GLU A 216 -3.27 18.92 0.09
C GLU A 216 -4.25 17.98 0.81
N ILE A 217 -4.81 18.43 1.94
CA ILE A 217 -5.84 17.69 2.67
C ILE A 217 -7.07 17.42 1.81
N SER A 218 -7.55 18.42 1.07
CA SER A 218 -8.68 18.26 0.14
C SER A 218 -8.41 17.17 -0.92
N ARG A 219 -7.18 17.10 -1.45
CA ARG A 219 -6.77 16.03 -2.37
C ARG A 219 -6.74 14.68 -1.69
N ILE A 220 -6.14 14.56 -0.51
CA ILE A 220 -6.05 13.29 0.24
C ILE A 220 -7.43 12.78 0.62
N VAL A 221 -8.34 13.66 1.04
CA VAL A 221 -9.76 13.33 1.27
C VAL A 221 -10.38 12.71 0.02
N SER A 222 -10.24 13.36 -1.15
CA SER A 222 -10.78 12.85 -2.42
C SER A 222 -10.13 11.56 -2.94
N THR A 223 -8.88 11.29 -2.55
CA THR A 223 -8.12 10.11 -3.00
C THR A 223 -8.31 8.89 -2.10
N TYR A 224 -8.42 9.09 -0.78
CA TYR A 224 -8.33 8.01 0.22
C TYR A 224 -9.54 7.89 1.16
N ILE A 225 -10.37 8.93 1.36
CA ILE A 225 -11.39 8.96 2.44
C ILE A 225 -12.83 8.99 1.91
N VAL A 226 -13.10 9.72 0.82
CA VAL A 226 -14.43 9.82 0.22
C VAL A 226 -14.91 8.43 -0.24
N ASP A 227 -16.23 8.20 -0.20
CA ASP A 227 -16.79 6.93 -0.65
C ASP A 227 -16.68 6.78 -2.17
N GLY A 228 -16.18 5.64 -2.65
CA GLY A 228 -15.82 5.45 -4.06
C GLY A 228 -14.53 6.18 -4.48
N ALA A 229 -13.73 6.69 -3.53
CA ALA A 229 -12.42 7.28 -3.85
C ALA A 229 -11.49 6.24 -4.52
N PRO A 230 -10.63 6.66 -5.46
CA PRO A 230 -9.88 5.72 -6.30
C PRO A 230 -8.83 4.89 -5.53
N ARG A 231 -8.43 5.34 -4.34
CA ARG A 231 -7.56 4.61 -3.40
C ARG A 231 -8.20 4.57 -2.01
N GLN A 232 -9.52 4.40 -1.94
CA GLN A 232 -10.30 4.39 -0.71
C GLN A 232 -9.74 3.43 0.34
N LEU A 233 -9.41 3.97 1.52
CA LEU A 233 -9.01 3.19 2.69
C LEU A 233 -10.20 2.38 3.24
N ASN A 234 -9.90 1.22 3.83
CA ASN A 234 -10.90 0.33 4.44
C ASN A 234 -11.39 0.87 5.80
N LEU A 235 -12.13 1.98 5.76
CA LEU A 235 -12.68 2.69 6.92
C LEU A 235 -14.16 2.36 7.11
N THR A 236 -14.59 2.20 8.36
CA THR A 236 -16.03 2.11 8.67
C THR A 236 -16.75 3.42 8.32
N SER A 237 -18.06 3.34 8.12
CA SER A 237 -18.90 4.52 7.84
C SER A 237 -18.89 5.55 8.99
N GLU A 238 -18.55 5.14 10.21
CA GLU A 238 -18.44 6.00 11.39
C GLU A 238 -17.09 6.74 11.44
N GLU A 239 -15.98 6.02 11.29
CA GLU A 239 -14.63 6.62 11.19
C GLU A 239 -14.55 7.62 10.05
N ARG A 240 -15.11 7.27 8.89
CA ARG A 240 -15.13 8.16 7.72
C ARG A 240 -15.86 9.47 8.01
N LYS A 241 -17.02 9.42 8.67
CA LYS A 241 -17.76 10.62 9.06
C LYS A 241 -16.99 11.45 10.10
N THR A 242 -16.43 10.79 11.10
CA THR A 242 -15.66 11.44 12.18
C THR A 242 -14.44 12.16 11.65
N VAL A 243 -13.69 11.54 10.73
CA VAL A 243 -12.51 12.17 10.11
C VAL A 243 -12.88 13.22 9.07
N LEU A 244 -13.92 13.03 8.26
CA LEU A 244 -14.42 14.11 7.38
C LEU A 244 -14.87 15.34 8.19
N HIS A 245 -15.49 15.13 9.36
CA HIS A 245 -15.83 16.20 10.29
C HIS A 245 -14.58 16.88 10.87
N ALA A 246 -13.60 16.12 11.38
CA ALA A 246 -12.35 16.65 11.90
C ALA A 246 -11.57 17.46 10.85
N LEU A 247 -11.44 16.93 9.62
CA LEU A 247 -10.76 17.60 8.51
C LEU A 247 -11.53 18.79 7.97
N SER A 248 -12.85 18.86 8.14
CA SER A 248 -13.62 20.07 7.83
C SER A 248 -13.18 21.25 8.71
N ALA A 249 -12.84 20.99 9.98
CA ALA A 249 -12.49 22.01 10.96
C ALA A 249 -10.99 22.34 11.04
N THR A 250 -10.09 21.37 10.86
CA THR A 250 -8.63 21.57 11.04
C THR A 250 -7.77 20.82 10.03
N THR A 251 -6.59 21.37 9.73
CA THR A 251 -5.50 20.66 9.05
C THR A 251 -4.38 20.24 10.01
N HIS A 252 -4.71 19.97 11.28
CA HIS A 252 -3.76 19.40 12.24
C HIS A 252 -3.61 17.87 12.03
N PRO A 253 -2.40 17.29 12.08
CA PRO A 253 -2.19 15.85 11.91
C PRO A 253 -3.02 14.95 12.85
N SER A 254 -3.36 15.43 14.04
CA SER A 254 -4.20 14.66 14.99
C SER A 254 -5.62 14.37 14.48
N ALA A 255 -6.12 15.07 13.45
CA ALA A 255 -7.37 14.73 12.78
C ALA A 255 -7.35 13.34 12.12
N PHE A 256 -6.17 12.78 11.84
CA PHE A 256 -5.98 11.43 11.31
C PHE A 256 -5.58 10.39 12.38
N ALA A 257 -5.46 10.78 13.67
CA ALA A 257 -4.79 9.96 14.70
C ALA A 257 -5.32 8.51 14.76
N LYS A 258 -6.65 8.34 14.76
CA LYS A 258 -7.28 7.01 14.74
C LYS A 258 -6.99 6.23 13.46
N ILE A 259 -7.19 6.84 12.28
CA ILE A 259 -6.94 6.18 10.98
C ILE A 259 -5.48 5.74 10.85
N ILE A 260 -4.52 6.58 11.26
CA ILE A 260 -3.11 6.21 11.11
C ILE A 260 -2.74 5.06 12.06
N GLU A 261 -3.32 5.00 13.26
CA GLU A 261 -3.15 3.86 14.17
C GLU A 261 -3.68 2.56 13.54
N ASP A 262 -4.90 2.58 12.97
CA ASP A 262 -5.49 1.42 12.29
C ASP A 262 -4.70 0.99 11.04
N VAL A 263 -4.25 1.94 10.21
CA VAL A 263 -3.45 1.69 9.00
C VAL A 263 -2.07 1.14 9.38
N GLU A 264 -1.39 1.75 10.34
CA GLU A 264 -0.09 1.27 10.83
C GLU A 264 -0.20 -0.11 11.49
N TRP A 265 -1.26 -0.35 12.28
CA TRP A 265 -1.54 -1.65 12.88
C TRP A 265 -1.69 -2.74 11.81
N ASN A 266 -2.49 -2.49 10.77
CA ASN A 266 -2.68 -3.43 9.66
C ASN A 266 -1.38 -3.68 8.87
N LEU A 267 -0.62 -2.61 8.59
CA LEU A 267 0.67 -2.72 7.92
C LEU A 267 1.68 -3.55 8.72
N ARG A 268 1.80 -3.31 10.04
CA ARG A 268 2.74 -4.00 10.94
C ARG A 268 2.35 -5.45 11.26
N HIS A 269 1.07 -5.75 11.44
CA HIS A 269 0.62 -7.04 11.99
C HIS A 269 0.01 -7.99 10.95
N GLN A 270 -0.39 -7.50 9.78
CA GLN A 270 -0.94 -8.31 8.69
C GLN A 270 -0.02 -8.29 7.48
N ALA A 271 0.13 -7.13 6.84
CA ALA A 271 0.83 -7.02 5.56
C ALA A 271 2.31 -7.36 5.66
N HIS A 272 3.03 -6.81 6.65
CA HIS A 272 4.46 -7.03 6.83
C HIS A 272 4.84 -8.49 7.11
N PRO A 273 4.21 -9.23 8.05
CA PRO A 273 4.46 -10.65 8.23
C PRO A 273 4.15 -11.50 6.99
N ASN A 274 3.12 -11.12 6.22
CA ASN A 274 2.77 -11.80 4.98
C ASN A 274 3.80 -11.52 3.87
N PHE A 275 4.24 -10.27 3.72
CA PHE A 275 5.32 -9.86 2.82
C PHE A 275 6.62 -10.62 3.12
N VAL A 276 7.09 -10.64 4.37
CA VAL A 276 8.32 -11.36 4.74
C VAL A 276 8.21 -12.86 4.43
N ARG A 277 7.06 -13.49 4.72
CA ARG A 277 6.81 -14.90 4.36
C ARG A 277 6.78 -15.14 2.86
N TRP A 278 6.26 -14.20 2.09
CA TRP A 278 6.21 -14.26 0.63
C TRP A 278 7.61 -14.08 0.02
N SER A 279 8.40 -13.11 0.49
CA SER A 279 9.78 -12.86 0.03
C SER A 279 10.74 -14.01 0.33
N LEU A 280 10.46 -14.86 1.32
CA LEU A 280 11.21 -16.10 1.57
C LEU A 280 11.06 -17.14 0.44
N VAL A 281 9.94 -17.11 -0.32
CA VAL A 281 9.67 -18.03 -1.43
C VAL A 281 10.50 -17.63 -2.66
N ASN A 282 11.63 -18.30 -2.85
CA ASN A 282 12.59 -17.94 -3.91
C ASN A 282 12.16 -18.32 -5.34
N SER A 283 11.07 -19.08 -5.53
CA SER A 283 10.74 -19.67 -6.83
C SER A 283 9.24 -19.72 -7.11
N ASN A 284 8.88 -19.70 -8.39
CA ASN A 284 7.48 -19.71 -8.81
C ASN A 284 6.86 -21.11 -8.77
N ARG A 285 5.53 -21.16 -8.71
CA ARG A 285 4.76 -22.43 -8.62
C ARG A 285 5.03 -23.40 -9.77
N HIS A 286 5.37 -22.92 -10.96
CA HIS A 286 5.65 -23.77 -12.12
C HIS A 286 6.96 -24.56 -11.94
N ARG A 287 8.03 -23.89 -11.48
CA ARG A 287 9.31 -24.53 -11.15
C ARG A 287 9.19 -25.44 -9.94
N LEU A 288 8.48 -25.01 -8.90
CA LEU A 288 8.21 -25.83 -7.72
C LEU A 288 7.40 -27.09 -8.06
N ALA A 289 6.45 -27.01 -9.00
CA ALA A 289 5.71 -28.18 -9.48
C ALA A 289 6.62 -29.17 -10.22
N LEU A 290 7.47 -28.71 -11.14
CA LEU A 290 8.46 -29.57 -11.80
C LEU A 290 9.42 -30.22 -10.80
N ALA A 291 9.91 -29.46 -9.82
CA ALA A 291 10.82 -29.96 -8.80
C ALA A 291 10.15 -30.99 -7.86
N ARG A 292 8.86 -30.83 -7.54
CA ARG A 292 8.07 -31.83 -6.79
C ARG A 292 7.84 -33.12 -7.60
N ILE A 293 7.51 -33.00 -8.89
CA ILE A 293 7.34 -34.17 -9.77
C ILE A 293 8.68 -34.92 -9.91
N GLY A 294 9.77 -34.19 -10.18
CA GLY A 294 11.11 -34.78 -10.27
C GLY A 294 11.57 -35.46 -8.97
N SER A 295 11.34 -34.84 -7.81
CA SER A 295 11.68 -35.45 -6.52
C SER A 295 10.80 -36.66 -6.19
N ALA A 296 9.50 -36.65 -6.52
CA ALA A 296 8.66 -37.84 -6.39
C ALA A 296 9.18 -39.02 -7.23
N ILE A 297 9.61 -38.77 -8.47
CA ILE A 297 10.21 -39.79 -9.34
C ILE A 297 11.54 -40.30 -8.75
N ILE A 298 12.41 -39.42 -8.28
CA ILE A 298 13.68 -39.80 -7.63
C ILE A 298 13.44 -40.65 -6.38
N VAL A 299 12.48 -40.27 -5.53
CA VAL A 299 12.10 -41.06 -4.34
C VAL A 299 11.54 -42.42 -4.76
N ALA A 300 10.66 -42.48 -5.77
CA ALA A 300 10.11 -43.75 -6.26
C ALA A 300 11.21 -44.69 -6.78
N ILE A 301 12.17 -44.19 -7.57
CA ILE A 301 13.32 -44.98 -8.04
C ILE A 301 14.20 -45.42 -6.84
N GLY A 302 14.41 -44.54 -5.85
CA GLY A 302 15.12 -44.88 -4.61
C GLY A 302 14.46 -46.00 -3.80
N LEU A 303 13.12 -45.97 -3.68
CA LEU A 303 12.35 -47.03 -3.03
C LEU A 303 12.46 -48.35 -3.81
N ILE A 304 12.32 -48.31 -5.15
CA ILE A 304 12.50 -49.49 -6.01
C ILE A 304 13.92 -50.07 -5.87
N ALA A 305 14.96 -49.22 -5.84
CA ALA A 305 16.35 -49.64 -5.64
C ALA A 305 16.62 -50.23 -4.24
N GLY A 306 15.83 -49.85 -3.22
CA GLY A 306 15.89 -50.45 -1.89
C GLY A 306 15.13 -51.78 -1.79
N ILE A 307 14.02 -51.91 -2.53
CA ILE A 307 13.10 -53.06 -2.50
C ILE A 307 13.57 -54.20 -3.40
N LEU A 308 14.06 -53.93 -4.62
CA LEU A 308 14.48 -55.00 -5.55
C LEU A 308 15.54 -55.95 -4.95
N PRO A 309 16.58 -55.48 -4.22
CA PRO A 309 17.56 -56.36 -3.57
C PRO A 309 17.04 -57.07 -2.30
N ILE A 310 15.73 -57.01 -2.00
CA ILE A 310 15.10 -57.87 -0.99
C ILE A 310 14.78 -59.24 -1.58
N PHE A 311 14.39 -59.28 -2.86
CA PHE A 311 14.01 -60.48 -3.60
C PHE A 311 15.20 -61.22 -4.25
N THR A 312 16.43 -60.75 -4.04
CA THR A 312 17.64 -61.37 -4.59
C THR A 312 18.52 -61.97 -3.51
N VAL A 313 19.39 -62.91 -3.89
CA VAL A 313 20.40 -63.53 -3.01
C VAL A 313 21.57 -62.58 -2.72
N ALA A 314 21.48 -61.31 -3.13
CA ALA A 314 22.56 -60.33 -2.97
C ALA A 314 22.77 -59.91 -1.51
N ASN A 315 24.00 -59.50 -1.19
CA ASN A 315 24.36 -59.00 0.14
C ASN A 315 23.47 -57.82 0.58
N ARG A 316 23.06 -57.80 1.85
CA ARG A 316 22.15 -56.76 2.40
C ARG A 316 22.69 -55.34 2.23
N SER A 317 24.01 -55.18 2.12
CA SER A 317 24.69 -53.90 1.85
C SER A 317 24.26 -53.23 0.55
N TYR A 318 23.82 -53.97 -0.48
CA TYR A 318 23.33 -53.35 -1.72
C TYR A 318 22.10 -52.46 -1.51
N ARG A 319 21.31 -52.72 -0.45
CA ARG A 319 20.13 -51.91 -0.10
C ARG A 319 20.51 -50.52 0.41
N LEU A 320 21.73 -50.32 0.91
CA LEU A 320 22.25 -49.02 1.34
C LEU A 320 22.38 -48.03 0.17
N PHE A 321 22.62 -48.50 -1.06
CA PHE A 321 22.71 -47.63 -2.24
C PHE A 321 21.40 -46.88 -2.54
N SER A 322 20.24 -47.36 -2.05
CA SER A 322 18.97 -46.61 -2.12
C SER A 322 19.05 -45.24 -1.45
N ALA A 323 19.89 -45.09 -0.42
CA ALA A 323 20.09 -43.82 0.30
C ALA A 323 20.58 -42.69 -0.61
N ILE A 324 21.39 -43.02 -1.64
CA ILE A 324 21.95 -42.06 -2.61
C ILE A 324 20.85 -41.38 -3.42
N LEU A 325 19.71 -42.05 -3.64
CA LEU A 325 18.55 -41.49 -4.34
C LEU A 325 17.51 -40.91 -3.36
N LEU A 326 17.24 -41.61 -2.26
CA LEU A 326 16.25 -41.19 -1.27
C LEU A 326 16.62 -39.85 -0.61
N LEU A 327 17.87 -39.65 -0.20
CA LEU A 327 18.30 -38.44 0.49
C LEU A 327 18.12 -37.15 -0.35
N PRO A 328 18.64 -37.04 -1.59
CA PRO A 328 18.38 -35.87 -2.43
C PRO A 328 16.90 -35.77 -2.84
N GLY A 329 16.21 -36.89 -3.04
CA GLY A 329 14.78 -36.92 -3.33
C GLY A 329 13.95 -36.26 -2.21
N PHE A 330 14.13 -36.70 -0.97
CA PHE A 330 13.46 -36.10 0.20
C PHE A 330 13.91 -34.66 0.49
N LEU A 331 15.19 -34.33 0.28
CA LEU A 331 15.68 -32.96 0.45
C LEU A 331 14.98 -31.98 -0.51
N ILE A 332 14.87 -32.35 -1.79
CA ILE A 332 14.15 -31.54 -2.79
C ILE A 332 12.65 -31.51 -2.48
N TRP A 333 12.06 -32.62 -2.05
CA TRP A 333 10.65 -32.68 -1.66
C TRP A 333 10.33 -31.73 -0.49
N PHE A 334 11.09 -31.78 0.61
CA PHE A 334 10.83 -30.95 1.79
C PHE A 334 11.14 -29.46 1.56
N THR A 335 12.21 -29.12 0.83
CA THR A 335 12.50 -27.72 0.47
C THR A 335 11.41 -27.15 -0.44
N THR A 336 11.01 -27.89 -1.49
CA THR A 336 9.96 -27.42 -2.41
C THR A 336 8.58 -27.39 -1.75
N ALA A 337 8.30 -28.20 -0.73
CA ALA A 337 7.08 -28.10 0.08
C ALA A 337 6.98 -26.75 0.82
N GLN A 338 8.12 -26.17 1.24
CA GLN A 338 8.22 -24.84 1.86
C GLN A 338 8.23 -23.69 0.84
N GLY A 339 8.13 -23.97 -0.47
CA GLY A 339 8.23 -22.97 -1.53
C GLY A 339 9.67 -22.63 -1.95
N VAL A 340 10.65 -23.39 -1.46
CA VAL A 340 12.08 -23.10 -1.66
C VAL A 340 12.67 -24.06 -2.69
N CYS A 341 13.22 -23.52 -3.77
CA CYS A 341 14.04 -24.26 -4.74
C CYS A 341 15.47 -24.40 -4.19
N LEU A 342 15.94 -25.64 -3.99
CA LEU A 342 17.26 -25.95 -3.43
C LEU A 342 18.42 -25.26 -4.19
N LEU A 343 18.41 -25.35 -5.53
CA LEU A 343 19.45 -24.75 -6.38
C LEU A 343 19.55 -23.22 -6.18
N PHE A 344 18.42 -22.57 -5.91
CA PHE A 344 18.37 -21.13 -5.72
C PHE A 344 18.88 -20.67 -4.35
N VAL A 345 18.70 -21.49 -3.30
CA VAL A 345 19.36 -21.21 -2.01
C VAL A 345 20.87 -21.30 -2.17
N VAL A 346 21.38 -22.36 -2.82
CA VAL A 346 22.82 -22.57 -3.05
C VAL A 346 23.46 -21.45 -3.88
N LEU A 347 22.71 -20.87 -4.83
CA LEU A 347 23.19 -19.78 -5.70
C LEU A 347 22.86 -18.37 -5.18
N ASN A 348 22.21 -18.22 -4.02
CA ASN A 348 21.66 -16.94 -3.51
C ASN A 348 20.79 -16.22 -4.56
N ARG A 349 19.88 -16.97 -5.21
CA ARG A 349 19.00 -16.50 -6.29
C ARG A 349 17.51 -16.55 -5.90
N ARG A 350 16.71 -15.76 -6.61
CA ARG A 350 15.26 -15.93 -6.72
C ARG A 350 14.81 -15.77 -8.18
N HIS A 351 13.60 -16.22 -8.53
CA HIS A 351 12.97 -15.76 -9.76
C HIS A 351 12.62 -14.27 -9.66
N LEU A 352 12.71 -13.58 -10.79
CA LEU A 352 12.07 -12.28 -10.99
C LEU A 352 10.54 -12.44 -11.01
N HIS A 353 9.85 -11.44 -10.49
CA HIS A 353 8.41 -11.34 -10.60
C HIS A 353 7.99 -10.87 -12.00
N PRO A 354 6.74 -11.14 -12.43
CA PRO A 354 6.30 -10.78 -13.77
C PRO A 354 6.46 -9.28 -14.09
N TRP A 355 6.11 -8.39 -13.17
CA TRP A 355 6.25 -6.94 -13.35
C TRP A 355 7.73 -6.53 -13.49
N GLU A 356 8.60 -6.97 -12.56
CA GLU A 356 10.06 -6.71 -12.60
C GLU A 356 10.70 -7.13 -13.95
N PHE A 357 10.25 -8.24 -14.53
CA PHE A 357 10.76 -8.72 -15.81
C PHE A 357 10.39 -7.77 -16.97
N PHE A 358 9.16 -7.25 -17.01
CA PHE A 358 8.68 -6.44 -18.14
C PHE A 358 8.95 -4.94 -17.98
N GLU A 359 9.22 -4.45 -16.76
CA GLU A 359 9.70 -3.07 -16.51
C GLU A 359 11.08 -2.83 -17.17
N CYS A 360 11.94 -3.85 -17.23
CA CYS A 360 13.22 -3.78 -17.95
C CYS A 360 13.10 -3.79 -19.49
N ASP A 361 11.97 -4.25 -20.04
CA ASP A 361 11.70 -4.27 -21.49
C ASP A 361 11.12 -2.93 -21.99
N SER A 362 10.64 -2.06 -21.09
CA SER A 362 10.23 -0.68 -21.41
C SER A 362 11.42 0.27 -21.33
N GLU A 363 11.57 1.15 -22.33
CA GLU A 363 12.65 2.16 -22.45
C GLU A 363 12.54 3.32 -21.42
N SER A 364 11.94 3.08 -20.25
CA SER A 364 12.03 3.96 -19.09
C SER A 364 13.43 3.82 -18.47
N PRO A 365 14.19 4.92 -18.29
CA PRO A 365 15.57 4.84 -17.78
C PRO A 365 15.61 4.27 -16.35
N PRO A 366 16.68 3.54 -15.98
CA PRO A 366 16.75 2.85 -14.69
C PRO A 366 16.76 3.84 -13.53
N VAL A 367 15.66 3.90 -12.77
CA VAL A 367 15.49 4.75 -11.57
C VAL A 367 16.25 4.16 -10.38
N ASN A 368 17.57 4.04 -10.51
CA ASN A 368 18.49 3.77 -9.39
C ASN A 368 18.74 5.04 -8.54
N LYS A 369 17.66 5.79 -8.25
CA LYS A 369 17.62 6.96 -7.36
C LYS A 369 16.25 7.13 -6.68
N ILE A 370 15.68 6.07 -6.09
CA ILE A 370 14.71 6.24 -4.99
C ILE A 370 15.51 6.54 -3.71
N GLY A 371 16.14 7.72 -3.74
CA GLY A 371 17.00 8.26 -2.70
C GLY A 371 16.80 9.77 -2.54
N GLU A 372 15.66 10.30 -3.00
CA GLU A 372 15.19 11.66 -2.73
C GLU A 372 13.71 11.80 -3.12
N THR A 373 12.90 12.32 -2.18
CA THR A 373 11.46 12.63 -2.28
C THR A 373 10.45 11.47 -2.35
N ASN A 374 9.48 11.51 -1.44
CA ASN A 374 8.30 10.63 -1.38
C ASN A 374 7.27 10.91 -2.52
N LYS A 375 7.70 11.45 -3.67
CA LYS A 375 6.82 11.89 -4.77
C LYS A 375 6.69 10.89 -5.90
N ALA A 376 7.63 9.96 -6.06
CA ALA A 376 7.62 8.98 -7.15
C ALA A 376 6.49 7.94 -7.02
N THR A 377 6.16 7.52 -5.80
CA THR A 377 5.19 6.44 -5.50
C THR A 377 3.75 6.75 -5.92
N ASP A 378 3.39 8.02 -6.06
CA ASP A 378 2.04 8.44 -6.47
C ASP A 378 1.91 8.74 -7.97
N ALA A 379 3.02 9.05 -8.65
CA ALA A 379 3.03 9.42 -10.07
C ALA A 379 3.24 8.23 -11.01
N GLU A 380 3.96 7.20 -10.56
CA GLU A 380 4.17 5.96 -11.32
C GLU A 380 2.99 4.99 -11.16
N MET A 381 2.35 4.99 -9.99
CA MET A 381 1.16 4.18 -9.72
C MET A 381 -0.09 4.88 -10.24
N GLY A 382 -0.80 4.26 -11.18
CA GLY A 382 -2.00 4.83 -11.79
C GLY A 382 -3.07 5.28 -10.78
N ALA A 383 -4.00 6.12 -11.22
CA ALA A 383 -4.94 6.85 -10.36
C ALA A 383 -5.64 5.98 -9.30
N ALA A 384 -5.96 4.71 -9.63
CA ALA A 384 -6.72 3.79 -8.79
C ALA A 384 -5.96 2.51 -8.33
N ASN A 385 -4.62 2.53 -8.26
CA ASN A 385 -3.80 1.37 -7.84
C ASN A 385 -4.14 0.04 -8.56
N SER A 386 -4.62 0.11 -9.80
CA SER A 386 -5.08 -1.06 -10.57
C SER A 386 -4.06 -1.48 -11.61
N TYR A 387 -3.44 -2.63 -11.39
CA TYR A 387 -2.48 -3.22 -12.32
C TYR A 387 -3.14 -4.15 -13.38
N GLU A 388 -4.45 -4.43 -13.27
CA GLU A 388 -5.10 -5.52 -14.06
C GLU A 388 -5.06 -5.29 -15.58
N GLU A 389 -4.95 -4.02 -16.00
CA GLU A 389 -4.89 -3.60 -17.39
C GLU A 389 -3.47 -3.54 -17.95
N GLU A 390 -2.44 -3.66 -17.10
CA GLU A 390 -1.05 -3.47 -17.49
C GLU A 390 -0.61 -4.48 -18.58
N PRO A 391 0.21 -4.04 -19.55
CA PRO A 391 0.53 -4.82 -20.74
C PRO A 391 1.24 -6.14 -20.39
N TRP A 392 2.01 -6.16 -19.29
CA TRP A 392 2.68 -7.37 -18.83
C TRP A 392 1.71 -8.46 -18.39
N VAL A 393 0.55 -8.14 -17.81
CA VAL A 393 -0.43 -9.13 -17.34
C VAL A 393 -0.91 -9.99 -18.50
N ARG A 394 -1.22 -9.34 -19.64
CA ARG A 394 -1.66 -10.01 -20.87
C ARG A 394 -0.52 -10.82 -21.51
N LYS A 395 0.71 -10.26 -21.55
CA LYS A 395 1.92 -10.95 -22.04
C LYS A 395 2.25 -12.20 -21.21
N TYR A 396 2.22 -12.10 -19.88
CA TYR A 396 2.56 -13.18 -18.95
C TYR A 396 1.54 -14.32 -18.97
N LYS A 397 0.23 -14.00 -18.97
CA LYS A 397 -0.84 -15.00 -19.07
C LYS A 397 -0.62 -15.94 -20.26
N ARG A 398 -0.30 -15.39 -21.45
CA ARG A 398 -0.06 -16.14 -22.70
C ARG A 398 1.22 -17.01 -22.72
N ARG A 399 2.17 -16.86 -21.78
CA ARG A 399 3.39 -17.69 -21.78
C ARG A 399 3.07 -19.16 -21.46
N PRO A 400 3.67 -20.15 -22.17
CA PRO A 400 3.46 -21.57 -21.92
C PRO A 400 4.10 -22.01 -20.60
N PHE A 401 3.63 -23.13 -20.04
CA PHE A 401 4.01 -23.64 -18.72
C PHE A 401 5.53 -23.73 -18.51
N PHE A 402 6.26 -24.37 -19.43
CA PHE A 402 7.71 -24.55 -19.30
C PHE A 402 8.47 -23.23 -19.35
N ARG A 403 8.03 -22.26 -20.17
CA ARG A 403 8.65 -20.93 -20.22
C ARG A 403 8.47 -20.16 -18.91
N LYS A 404 7.35 -20.37 -18.21
CA LYS A 404 7.15 -19.85 -16.85
C LYS A 404 7.99 -20.58 -15.81
N ALA A 405 8.18 -21.90 -15.93
CA ALA A 405 9.01 -22.67 -15.01
C ALA A 405 10.50 -22.25 -15.04
N PHE A 406 10.96 -21.69 -16.15
CA PHE A 406 12.30 -21.11 -16.33
C PHE A 406 12.23 -19.61 -16.66
N ASP A 407 11.33 -18.88 -15.98
CA ASP A 407 11.39 -17.41 -15.94
C ASP A 407 12.75 -16.96 -15.34
N PRO A 408 13.26 -15.76 -15.70
CA PRO A 408 14.61 -15.34 -15.34
C PRO A 408 14.80 -15.11 -13.84
N GLU A 409 16.06 -15.15 -13.41
CA GLU A 409 16.49 -15.09 -12.02
C GLU A 409 17.30 -13.84 -11.69
N THR A 410 17.20 -13.38 -10.44
CA THR A 410 18.03 -12.31 -9.87
C THR A 410 18.70 -12.78 -8.57
N ARG A 411 19.73 -12.06 -8.12
CA ARG A 411 20.38 -12.31 -6.83
C ARG A 411 19.50 -11.80 -5.69
N ILE A 412 19.58 -12.48 -4.55
CA ILE A 412 19.11 -11.96 -3.28
C ILE A 412 20.27 -11.19 -2.66
N GLU A 413 20.05 -9.93 -2.33
CA GLU A 413 21.06 -9.03 -1.77
C GLU A 413 20.93 -8.92 -0.25
N ASP A 414 19.73 -9.11 0.29
CA ASP A 414 19.47 -9.04 1.73
C ASP A 414 20.09 -10.22 2.53
N PRO A 415 21.02 -9.95 3.47
CA PRO A 415 21.71 -11.00 4.21
C PRO A 415 20.84 -11.65 5.30
N ALA A 416 19.82 -10.95 5.80
CA ALA A 416 18.90 -11.51 6.79
C ALA A 416 17.95 -12.52 6.14
N LEU A 417 17.46 -12.22 4.93
CA LEU A 417 16.66 -13.15 4.14
C LEU A 417 17.44 -14.43 3.79
N LEU A 418 18.70 -14.30 3.36
CA LEU A 418 19.60 -15.44 3.11
C LEU A 418 19.83 -16.28 4.38
N ARG A 419 20.01 -15.65 5.55
CA ARG A 419 20.13 -16.36 6.84
C ARG A 419 18.91 -17.22 7.13
N VAL A 420 17.69 -16.69 6.92
CA VAL A 420 16.45 -17.45 7.15
C VAL A 420 16.28 -18.60 6.15
N GLN A 421 16.61 -18.39 4.86
CA GLN A 421 16.57 -19.45 3.85
C GLN A 421 17.57 -20.59 4.15
N ASN A 422 18.79 -20.26 4.60
CA ASN A 422 19.78 -21.26 5.01
C ASN A 422 19.33 -22.06 6.25
N LEU A 423 18.68 -21.42 7.22
CA LEU A 423 18.08 -22.11 8.37
C LEU A 423 16.92 -23.04 7.95
N ALA A 424 16.08 -22.62 7.00
CA ALA A 424 15.02 -23.46 6.44
C ALA A 424 15.58 -24.69 5.71
N LEU A 425 16.64 -24.49 4.90
CA LEU A 425 17.36 -25.57 4.23
C LEU A 425 17.96 -26.57 5.24
N LEU A 426 18.62 -26.08 6.30
CA LEU A 426 19.21 -26.94 7.33
C LEU A 426 18.14 -27.78 8.06
N ARG A 427 16.98 -27.19 8.38
CA ARG A 427 15.82 -27.91 8.94
C ARG A 427 15.31 -29.00 7.99
N ALA A 428 15.19 -28.69 6.69
CA ALA A 428 14.76 -29.65 5.67
C ALA A 428 15.78 -30.78 5.47
N PHE A 429 17.08 -30.49 5.58
CA PHE A 429 18.16 -31.47 5.51
C PHE A 429 18.10 -32.48 6.66
N PHE A 430 17.99 -32.03 7.91
CA PHE A 430 17.85 -32.94 9.06
C PHE A 430 16.59 -33.84 8.93
N LEU A 431 15.49 -33.30 8.41
CA LEU A 431 14.27 -34.09 8.15
C LEU A 431 14.49 -35.14 7.05
N ALA A 432 15.14 -34.77 5.94
CA ALA A 432 15.47 -35.69 4.84
C ALA A 432 16.43 -36.82 5.27
N VAL A 433 17.46 -36.49 6.06
CA VAL A 433 18.38 -37.47 6.66
C VAL A 433 17.61 -38.43 7.56
N SER A 434 16.76 -37.91 8.45
CA SER A 434 15.99 -38.73 9.40
C SER A 434 15.07 -39.73 8.70
N VAL A 435 14.28 -39.27 7.72
CA VAL A 435 13.37 -40.14 6.93
C VAL A 435 14.16 -41.17 6.12
N THR A 436 15.28 -40.77 5.50
CA THR A 436 16.12 -41.69 4.73
C THR A 436 16.75 -42.77 5.61
N ALA A 437 17.27 -42.39 6.79
CA ALA A 437 17.87 -43.33 7.73
C ALA A 437 16.85 -44.38 8.22
N VAL A 438 15.62 -43.98 8.53
CA VAL A 438 14.53 -44.90 8.92
C VAL A 438 14.22 -45.90 7.80
N LEU A 439 14.04 -45.43 6.56
CA LEU A 439 13.74 -46.30 5.41
C LEU A 439 14.87 -47.29 5.11
N VAL A 440 16.12 -46.82 5.13
CA VAL A 440 17.31 -47.67 4.91
C VAL A 440 17.46 -48.71 6.03
N THR A 441 17.19 -48.34 7.27
CA THR A 441 17.20 -49.28 8.41
C THR A 441 16.14 -50.38 8.23
N ILE A 442 14.93 -50.01 7.79
CA ILE A 442 13.87 -50.97 7.45
C ILE A 442 14.36 -51.93 6.35
N PHE A 443 14.90 -51.41 5.24
CA PHE A 443 15.38 -52.25 4.14
C PHE A 443 16.51 -53.21 4.55
N ILE A 444 17.43 -52.80 5.43
CA ILE A 444 18.53 -53.65 5.93
C ILE A 444 18.02 -54.72 6.91
N SER A 445 16.97 -54.40 7.68
CA SER A 445 16.41 -55.30 8.71
C SER A 445 15.63 -56.49 8.13
N VAL A 446 15.04 -56.35 6.93
CA VAL A 446 14.31 -57.44 6.29
C VAL A 446 15.28 -58.60 5.94
N PRO A 447 15.02 -59.85 6.35
CA PRO A 447 15.86 -60.98 5.96
C PRO A 447 15.79 -61.24 4.44
N PRO A 448 16.84 -61.77 3.80
CA PRO A 448 16.76 -62.20 2.41
C PRO A 448 15.77 -63.37 2.29
N THR A 449 14.81 -63.27 1.38
CA THR A 449 13.94 -64.39 1.04
C THR A 449 14.60 -65.23 -0.05
N PRO A 450 14.88 -66.53 0.18
CA PRO A 450 15.29 -67.41 -0.92
C PRO A 450 14.11 -67.56 -1.89
N MET A 451 14.35 -67.32 -3.18
CA MET A 451 13.37 -67.74 -4.19
C MET A 451 13.39 -69.27 -4.28
N ILE A 452 12.20 -69.87 -4.19
CA ILE A 452 11.93 -71.30 -4.32
C ILE A 452 11.83 -71.64 -5.80
#